data_AF-A0A358HWV2-F1
#
_entry.id   AF-A0A358HWV2-F1
#
_cell.length_a   1.000
_cell.length_b   1.000
_cell.length_c   1.000
_cell.angle_alpha   90.00
_cell.angle_beta   90.00
_cell.angle_gamma   90.00
#
_symmetry.space_group_name_H-M   'P 1'
#
loop_
_entity.id
_entity.type
_entity.pdbx_description
1 polymer ?
#
loop_
_entity_poly.entity_id
_entity_poly.type
_entity_poly.pdbx_seq_one_letter_code
_entity_poly.pdbx_strand_id
1 'polypeptide(L)'
;DCAVTGAGSGYSAGWWEVSDHLMTIPLGGWDPVVTAMNLDKWNSLSAETQKFITDEITTKFEAPAWSSAADALKNDVACLTGNGTCPAGDPANMTLVDVSDADVAQAKAILTETVLPEWAERAGDDWVARWNDSVGKTVGVTVPLN
;
A
#
# COMPACT_ATOMS: atom_id res chain seq x y z
N ASP A 1 -20.65 -4.07 10.83
CA ASP A 1 -19.83 -4.70 9.77
C ASP A 1 -18.90 -3.67 9.16
N CYS A 2 -17.69 -4.06 8.77
CA CYS A 2 -16.68 -3.18 8.17
C CYS A 2 -15.93 -3.89 7.04
N ALA A 3 -15.21 -3.13 6.22
CA ALA A 3 -14.35 -3.63 5.14
C ALA A 3 -13.06 -2.79 5.09
N VAL A 4 -12.00 -3.36 4.50
CA VAL A 4 -10.67 -2.74 4.40
C VAL A 4 -10.28 -2.57 2.94
N THR A 5 -9.84 -1.37 2.56
CA THR A 5 -9.34 -1.01 1.22
C THR A 5 -8.41 0.20 1.30
N GLY A 6 -7.65 0.47 0.24
CA GLY A 6 -7.01 1.77 0.05
C GLY A 6 -8.04 2.89 -0.16
N ALA A 7 -7.77 4.08 0.38
CA ALA A 7 -8.72 5.21 0.39
C ALA A 7 -9.16 5.62 -1.03
N GLY A 8 -8.24 5.79 -1.97
CA GLY A 8 -8.58 6.13 -3.36
C GLY A 8 -9.42 5.07 -4.06
N SER A 9 -9.18 3.79 -3.78
CA SER A 9 -10.02 2.68 -4.28
C SER A 9 -11.41 2.73 -3.68
N GLY A 10 -11.54 3.00 -2.37
CA GLY A 10 -12.83 3.16 -1.70
C GLY A 10 -13.65 4.32 -2.26
N TYR A 11 -13.00 5.45 -2.54
CA TYR A 11 -13.65 6.59 -3.20
C TYR A 11 -14.10 6.25 -4.62
N SER A 12 -13.19 5.70 -5.44
CA SER A 12 -13.46 5.36 -6.85
C SER A 12 -14.56 4.30 -7.00
N ALA A 13 -14.67 3.39 -6.02
CA ALA A 13 -15.67 2.34 -6.00
C ALA A 13 -17.00 2.75 -5.32
N GLY A 14 -17.14 4.00 -4.87
CA GLY A 14 -18.38 4.50 -4.29
C GLY A 14 -18.71 3.96 -2.89
N TRP A 15 -17.71 3.57 -2.09
CA TRP A 15 -17.98 2.94 -0.78
C TRP A 15 -18.76 3.84 0.18
N TRP A 16 -18.64 5.15 0.02
CA TRP A 16 -19.38 6.16 0.77
C TRP A 16 -20.91 6.08 0.54
N GLU A 17 -21.38 5.37 -0.49
CA GLU A 17 -22.82 5.15 -0.72
C GLU A 17 -23.43 4.14 0.26
N VAL A 18 -22.60 3.27 0.85
CA VAL A 18 -23.02 2.17 1.72
C VAL A 18 -22.28 2.13 3.06
N SER A 19 -21.45 3.15 3.34
CA SER A 19 -20.71 3.29 4.59
C SER A 19 -20.67 4.76 5.01
N ASP A 20 -20.62 4.99 6.32
CA ASP A 20 -20.78 6.30 6.94
C ASP A 20 -19.54 6.77 7.70
N HIS A 21 -18.62 5.86 8.04
CA HIS A 21 -17.39 6.15 8.79
C HIS A 21 -16.14 5.66 8.06
N LEU A 22 -15.08 6.47 8.13
CA LEU A 22 -13.74 6.16 7.63
C LEU A 22 -12.75 6.17 8.79
N MET A 23 -11.96 5.12 8.94
CA MET A 23 -10.84 5.07 9.87
C MET A 23 -9.55 4.80 9.09
N THR A 24 -8.55 5.65 9.23
CA THR A 24 -7.29 5.57 8.47
C THR A 24 -6.20 4.80 9.22
N ILE A 25 -6.59 3.72 9.90
CA ILE A 25 -5.63 2.86 10.61
C ILE A 25 -4.80 2.06 9.59
N PRO A 26 -3.45 2.07 9.69
CA PRO A 26 -2.60 1.37 8.73
C PRO A 26 -2.63 -0.14 9.00
N LEU A 27 -3.60 -0.83 8.41
CA LEU A 27 -3.75 -2.28 8.45
C LEU A 27 -3.28 -2.87 7.12
N GLY A 28 -2.27 -3.74 7.15
CA GLY A 28 -1.91 -4.56 5.97
C GLY A 28 -0.78 -4.05 5.07
N GLY A 29 -0.02 -3.04 5.47
CA GLY A 29 1.12 -2.55 4.69
C GLY A 29 0.70 -1.75 3.45
N TRP A 30 1.53 -1.79 2.40
CA TRP A 30 1.31 -1.08 1.14
C TRP A 30 0.89 -2.08 0.05
N ASP A 31 0.19 -1.63 -0.99
CA ASP A 31 -0.18 -2.47 -2.14
C ASP A 31 0.92 -2.41 -3.22
N PRO A 32 1.84 -3.39 -3.29
CA PRO A 32 2.92 -3.34 -4.26
C PRO A 32 2.40 -3.70 -5.65
N VAL A 33 2.47 -2.75 -6.57
CA VAL A 33 2.21 -3.00 -7.99
C VAL A 33 3.52 -3.36 -8.69
N VAL A 34 3.57 -4.54 -9.32
CA VAL A 34 4.73 -4.98 -10.10
C VAL A 34 4.38 -4.95 -11.58
N THR A 35 5.08 -4.11 -12.35
CA THR A 35 5.03 -4.15 -13.81
C THR A 35 5.95 -5.26 -14.32
N ALA A 36 5.37 -6.28 -14.95
CA ALA A 36 6.11 -7.43 -15.44
C ALA A 36 5.90 -7.65 -16.94
N MET A 37 6.89 -8.28 -17.58
CA MET A 37 6.85 -8.68 -18.98
C MET A 37 7.27 -10.14 -19.10
N ASN A 38 6.68 -10.87 -20.06
CA ASN A 38 7.10 -12.23 -20.37
C ASN A 38 8.60 -12.25 -20.74
N LEU A 39 9.36 -13.15 -20.10
CA LEU A 39 10.82 -13.18 -20.20
C LEU A 39 11.30 -13.59 -21.59
N ASP A 40 10.64 -14.54 -22.26
CA ASP A 40 11.02 -14.95 -23.63
C ASP A 40 10.81 -13.80 -24.61
N LYS A 41 9.71 -13.07 -24.47
CA LYS A 41 9.44 -11.89 -25.27
C LYS A 41 10.45 -10.79 -24.98
N TRP A 42 10.76 -10.54 -23.71
CA TRP A 42 11.79 -9.59 -23.32
C TRP A 42 13.14 -9.91 -23.98
N ASN A 43 13.57 -11.17 -23.90
CA ASN A 43 14.82 -11.65 -24.47
C ASN A 43 14.83 -11.65 -26.01
N SER A 44 13.65 -11.65 -26.65
CA SER A 44 13.54 -11.52 -28.11
C SER A 44 13.69 -10.08 -28.61
N LEU A 45 13.71 -9.08 -27.72
CA LEU A 45 13.85 -7.67 -28.10
C LEU A 45 15.32 -7.30 -28.31
N SER A 46 15.57 -6.26 -29.09
CA SER A 46 16.92 -5.70 -29.19
C SER A 46 17.31 -5.04 -27.86
N ALA A 47 18.61 -4.95 -27.60
CA ALA A 47 19.13 -4.24 -26.43
C ALA A 47 18.68 -2.77 -26.39
N GLU A 48 18.53 -2.14 -27.56
CA GLU A 48 18.01 -0.78 -27.67
C GLU A 48 16.54 -0.68 -27.22
N THR A 49 15.69 -1.62 -27.64
CA THR A 49 14.28 -1.65 -27.20
C THR A 49 14.15 -1.98 -25.71
N GLN A 50 14.95 -2.93 -25.18
CA GLN A 50 14.97 -3.22 -23.75
C GLN A 50 15.36 -1.98 -22.94
N LYS A 51 16.40 -1.26 -23.38
CA LYS A 51 16.81 0.00 -22.75
C LYS A 51 15.71 1.05 -22.81
N PHE A 52 15.11 1.25 -23.99
CA PHE A 52 14.02 2.21 -24.17
C PHE A 52 12.85 1.93 -23.22
N ILE A 53 12.37 0.69 -23.16
CA ILE A 53 11.26 0.30 -22.27
C ILE A 53 11.63 0.54 -20.80
N THR A 54 12.84 0.16 -20.39
CA THR A 54 13.30 0.33 -19.00
C THR A 54 13.36 1.81 -18.62
N ASP A 55 13.91 2.65 -19.49
CA ASP A 55 14.02 4.10 -19.27
C ASP A 55 12.63 4.75 -19.17
N GLU A 56 11.70 4.39 -20.07
CA GLU A 56 10.34 4.93 -20.09
C GLU A 56 9.53 4.46 -18.87
N ILE A 57 9.60 3.19 -18.49
CA ILE A 57 8.94 2.71 -17.26
C ILE A 57 9.47 3.47 -16.04
N THR A 58 10.78 3.62 -15.90
CA THR A 58 11.38 4.29 -14.74
C THR A 58 10.98 5.77 -14.70
N THR A 59 11.10 6.48 -15.83
CA THR A 59 11.01 7.95 -15.85
C THR A 59 9.61 8.49 -16.14
N LYS A 60 8.79 7.76 -16.89
CA LYS A 60 7.46 8.21 -17.33
C LYS A 60 6.31 7.52 -16.62
N PHE A 61 6.57 6.40 -15.93
CA PHE A 61 5.54 5.67 -15.22
C PHE A 61 5.82 5.61 -13.71
N GLU A 62 6.94 5.01 -13.29
CA GLU A 62 7.25 4.79 -11.88
C GLU A 62 7.46 6.11 -11.13
N ALA A 63 8.33 7.00 -11.63
CA ALA A 63 8.61 8.28 -10.97
C ALA A 63 7.34 9.17 -10.82
N PRO A 64 6.49 9.34 -11.84
CA PRO A 64 5.21 10.04 -11.67
C PRO A 64 4.25 9.34 -10.70
N ALA A 65 4.19 8.00 -10.70
CA ALA A 65 3.36 7.25 -9.76
C ALA A 65 3.78 7.52 -8.30
N TRP A 66 5.08 7.47 -8.01
CA TRP A 66 5.62 7.82 -6.70
C TRP A 66 5.32 9.27 -6.31
N SER A 67 5.47 10.21 -7.25
CA SER A 67 5.14 11.62 -7.00
C SER A 67 3.65 11.80 -6.67
N SER A 68 2.77 11.03 -7.30
CA SER A 68 1.33 11.08 -7.01
C SER A 68 0.99 10.42 -5.67
N ALA A 69 1.72 9.38 -5.28
CA ALA A 69 1.46 8.62 -4.05
C ALA A 69 1.72 9.43 -2.77
N ALA A 70 2.63 10.41 -2.82
CA ALA A 70 3.03 11.22 -1.67
C ALA A 70 1.85 11.93 -0.99
N ASP A 71 0.91 12.48 -1.77
CA ASP A 71 -0.27 13.19 -1.28
C ASP A 71 -1.57 12.38 -1.43
N ALA A 72 -1.50 11.17 -2.00
CA ALA A 72 -2.67 10.37 -2.37
C ALA A 72 -3.61 10.15 -1.18
N LEU A 73 -3.10 9.65 -0.05
CA LEU A 73 -3.93 9.37 1.12
C LEU A 73 -4.66 10.63 1.62
N LYS A 74 -3.98 11.77 1.67
CA LYS A 74 -4.59 13.04 2.11
C LYS A 74 -5.72 13.47 1.15
N ASN A 75 -5.47 13.40 -0.15
CA ASN A 75 -6.45 13.76 -1.17
C ASN A 75 -7.65 12.82 -1.15
N ASP A 76 -7.40 11.51 -1.02
CA ASP A 76 -8.44 10.49 -0.97
C ASP A 76 -9.32 10.63 0.27
N VAL A 77 -8.73 10.93 1.44
CA VAL A 77 -9.48 11.22 2.68
C VAL A 77 -10.32 12.49 2.50
N ALA A 78 -9.77 13.54 1.89
CA ALA A 78 -10.54 14.76 1.60
C ALA A 78 -11.73 14.46 0.67
N CYS A 79 -11.52 13.62 -0.35
CA CYS A 79 -12.58 13.16 -1.24
C CYS A 79 -13.64 12.31 -0.53
N LEU A 80 -13.27 11.39 0.36
CA LEU A 80 -14.23 10.54 1.08
C LEU A 80 -15.04 11.27 2.16
N THR A 81 -14.44 12.30 2.77
CA THR A 81 -15.01 12.93 3.98
C THR A 81 -15.55 14.33 3.73
N GLY A 82 -15.15 14.98 2.63
CA GLY A 82 -15.41 16.40 2.38
C GLY A 82 -14.55 17.36 3.22
N ASN A 83 -13.61 16.84 4.00
CA ASN A 83 -12.71 17.65 4.83
C ASN A 83 -11.51 18.18 4.04
N GLY A 84 -11.77 18.97 3.00
CA GLY A 84 -10.75 19.60 2.15
C GLY A 84 -11.16 19.67 0.68
N THR A 85 -10.21 20.01 -0.18
CA THR A 85 -10.43 19.99 -1.63
C THR A 85 -10.27 18.56 -2.15
N CYS A 86 -11.29 18.03 -2.82
CA CYS A 86 -11.20 16.78 -3.55
C CYS A 86 -10.71 17.05 -4.99
N PRO A 87 -9.47 16.67 -5.38
CA PRO A 87 -8.99 16.86 -6.74
C PRO A 87 -9.64 15.90 -7.75
N ALA A 88 -10.28 14.83 -7.28
CA ALA A 88 -10.89 13.80 -8.12
C ALA A 88 -12.35 14.10 -8.51
N GLY A 89 -12.94 15.22 -8.04
CA GLY A 89 -14.32 15.60 -8.35
C GLY A 89 -15.12 15.99 -7.10
N ASP A 90 -16.34 15.48 -7.01
CA ASP A 90 -17.28 15.83 -5.94
C ASP A 90 -16.95 15.08 -4.64
N PRO A 91 -16.75 15.78 -3.52
CA PRO A 91 -16.50 15.11 -2.25
C PRO A 91 -17.74 14.36 -1.75
N ALA A 92 -17.50 13.23 -1.08
CA ALA A 92 -18.45 12.52 -0.26
C ALA A 92 -18.52 13.13 1.16
N ASN A 93 -19.21 12.47 2.10
CA ASN A 93 -19.53 13.01 3.42
C ASN A 93 -19.31 12.01 4.58
N MET A 94 -18.39 11.05 4.43
CA MET A 94 -18.10 10.09 5.50
C MET A 94 -17.49 10.79 6.73
N THR A 95 -17.83 10.28 7.91
CA THR A 95 -17.23 10.74 9.18
C THR A 95 -15.85 10.16 9.35
N LEU A 96 -14.82 11.02 9.42
CA LEU A 96 -13.47 10.58 9.76
C LEU A 96 -13.38 10.26 11.26
N VAL A 97 -12.95 9.05 11.56
CA VAL A 97 -12.69 8.58 12.92
C VAL A 97 -11.18 8.61 13.16
N ASP A 98 -10.77 9.33 14.18
CA ASP A 98 -9.37 9.44 14.57
C ASP A 98 -8.84 8.09 15.08
N VAL A 99 -7.65 7.72 14.62
CA VAL A 99 -6.93 6.54 15.10
C VAL A 99 -6.20 6.92 16.38
N SER A 100 -6.49 6.24 17.50
CA SER A 100 -5.81 6.49 18.76
C SER A 100 -4.46 5.77 18.84
N ASP A 101 -3.58 6.24 19.75
CA ASP A 101 -2.32 5.54 20.04
C ASP A 101 -2.55 4.09 20.53
N ALA A 102 -3.66 3.84 21.22
CA ALA A 102 -4.04 2.51 21.67
C ALA A 102 -4.40 1.59 20.49
N ASP A 103 -5.10 2.12 19.47
CA ASP A 103 -5.42 1.36 18.26
C ASP A 103 -4.14 0.99 17.50
N VAL A 104 -3.20 1.94 17.36
CA VAL A 104 -1.90 1.69 16.71
C VAL A 104 -1.10 0.65 17.48
N ALA A 105 -1.04 0.76 18.81
CA ALA A 105 -0.33 -0.20 19.66
C ALA A 105 -0.93 -1.61 19.53
N GLN A 106 -2.27 -1.71 19.54
CA GLN A 106 -2.97 -2.99 19.37
C GLN A 106 -2.74 -3.60 17.99
N ALA A 107 -2.83 -2.80 16.92
CA ALA A 107 -2.54 -3.27 15.56
C ALA A 107 -1.09 -3.78 15.43
N LYS A 108 -0.13 -3.06 16.03
CA LYS A 108 1.28 -3.47 16.04
C LYS A 108 1.51 -4.76 16.85
N ALA A 109 0.84 -4.92 18.00
CA ALA A 109 0.90 -6.15 18.79
C ALA A 109 0.42 -7.34 17.94
N ILE A 110 -0.76 -7.24 17.32
CA ILE A 110 -1.30 -8.30 16.44
C ILE A 110 -0.35 -8.60 15.26
N LEU A 111 0.21 -7.56 14.64
CA LEU A 111 1.18 -7.73 13.55
C LEU A 111 2.39 -8.57 14.00
N THR A 112 2.94 -8.25 15.17
CA THR A 112 4.21 -8.84 15.65
C THR A 112 4.02 -10.18 16.36
N GLU A 113 2.91 -10.39 17.05
CA GLU A 113 2.64 -11.58 17.85
C GLU A 113 1.88 -12.67 17.07
N THR A 114 1.15 -12.30 16.02
CA THR A 114 0.33 -13.25 15.24
C THR A 114 0.71 -13.25 13.76
N VAL A 115 0.57 -12.11 13.07
CA VAL A 115 0.64 -12.08 11.60
C VAL A 115 2.04 -12.44 11.08
N LEU A 116 3.09 -11.83 11.65
CA LEU A 116 4.46 -12.08 11.22
C LEU A 116 4.95 -13.50 11.54
N PRO A 117 4.68 -14.07 12.74
CA PRO A 117 4.96 -15.48 13.00
C PRO A 117 4.26 -16.45 12.03
N GLU A 118 2.96 -16.27 11.78
CA GLU A 118 2.23 -17.11 10.81
C GLU A 118 2.75 -16.95 9.37
N TRP A 119 3.16 -15.74 9.00
CA TRP A 119 3.83 -15.51 7.72
C TRP A 119 5.18 -16.22 7.66
N ALA A 120 5.99 -16.15 8.72
CA ALA A 120 7.30 -16.79 8.80
C ALA A 120 7.22 -18.30 8.62
N GLU A 121 6.24 -18.95 9.27
CA GLU A 121 5.99 -20.39 9.15
C GLU A 121 5.73 -20.81 7.70
N ARG A 122 5.00 -19.98 6.93
CA ARG A 122 4.67 -20.26 5.53
C ARG A 122 5.79 -19.87 4.57
N ALA A 123 6.51 -18.79 4.86
CA ALA A 123 7.52 -18.23 3.97
C ALA A 123 8.86 -18.98 4.07
N GLY A 124 9.26 -19.41 5.27
CA GLY A 124 10.53 -20.06 5.54
C GLY A 124 11.69 -19.10 5.86
N ASP A 125 12.73 -19.63 6.51
CA ASP A 125 13.76 -18.84 7.20
C ASP A 125 14.56 -17.92 6.28
N ASP A 126 14.85 -18.34 5.04
CA ASP A 126 15.58 -17.51 4.06
C ASP A 126 14.84 -16.20 3.75
N TRP A 127 13.51 -16.26 3.63
CA TRP A 127 12.68 -15.10 3.35
C TRP A 127 12.51 -14.22 4.57
N VAL A 128 12.43 -14.81 5.76
CA VAL A 128 12.40 -14.10 7.03
C VAL A 128 13.69 -13.30 7.23
N ALA A 129 14.85 -13.92 6.99
CA ALA A 129 16.15 -13.26 7.07
C ALA A 129 16.22 -12.07 6.10
N ARG A 130 15.84 -12.28 4.84
CA ARG A 130 15.81 -11.20 3.82
C ARG A 130 14.85 -10.07 4.20
N TRP A 131 13.68 -10.40 4.75
CA TRP A 131 12.72 -9.38 5.18
C TRP A 131 13.25 -8.57 6.35
N ASN A 132 13.84 -9.22 7.36
CA ASN A 132 14.47 -8.57 8.50
C ASN A 132 15.59 -7.61 8.07
N ASP A 133 16.42 -8.02 7.10
CA ASP A 133 17.51 -7.21 6.56
C ASP A 133 17.07 -6.01 5.70
N SER A 134 15.80 -5.99 5.26
CA SER A 134 15.24 -4.97 4.36
C SER A 134 14.09 -4.18 4.99
N VAL A 135 12.86 -4.66 4.83
CA VAL A 135 11.64 -3.98 5.30
C VAL A 135 11.63 -3.92 6.82
N GLY A 136 11.93 -5.02 7.50
CA GLY A 136 11.95 -5.10 8.97
C GLY A 136 12.87 -4.05 9.58
N LYS A 137 14.10 -3.92 9.07
CA LYS A 137 15.04 -2.87 9.46
C LYS A 137 14.49 -1.46 9.22
N THR A 138 13.82 -1.23 8.09
CA THR A 138 13.25 0.08 7.73
C THR A 138 12.13 0.48 8.68
N VAL A 139 11.28 -0.47 9.08
CA VAL A 139 10.11 -0.22 9.92
C VAL A 139 10.35 -0.51 11.41
N GLY A 140 11.57 -0.91 11.80
CA GLY A 140 11.93 -1.22 13.17
C GLY A 140 11.19 -2.43 13.74
N VAL A 141 10.97 -3.46 12.93
CA VAL A 141 10.30 -4.71 13.30
C VAL A 141 11.19 -5.89 12.93
N THR A 142 11.22 -6.90 13.79
CA THR A 142 12.01 -8.12 13.56
C THR A 142 11.12 -9.34 13.79
N VAL A 143 11.21 -10.29 12.87
CA VAL A 143 10.56 -11.60 12.97
C VAL A 143 11.60 -12.61 13.47
N PRO A 144 11.32 -13.36 14.54
CA PRO A 144 12.22 -14.42 14.99
C PRO A 144 12.45 -15.45 13.88
N LEU A 145 13.71 -15.87 13.70
CA LEU A 145 14.05 -17.07 12.93
C LEU A 145 13.83 -18.30 13.80
N ASN A 146 13.36 -19.39 13.21
CA ASN A 146 13.18 -20.67 13.92
C ASN A 146 14.51 -21.40 14.15
#